data_AF-A0A0G8XFC0-F1
#
_entry.id   AF-A0A0G8XFC0-F1
#
_cell.length_a   1.000
_cell.length_b   1.000
_cell.length_c   1.000
_cell.angle_alpha   90.00
_cell.angle_beta   90.00
_cell.angle_gamma   90.00
#
_symmetry.space_group_name_H-M   'P 1'
#
loop_
_entity.id
_entity.type
_entity.pdbx_description
1 polymer ?
#
loop_
_entity_poly.entity_id
_entity_poly.type
_entity_poly.pdbx_seq_one_letter_code
_entity_poly.pdbx_strand_id
1 'polypeptide(L)'
;MRVTHTALTLLTLGSVLALSGCGGDGPAAQAPSAVSNTLTDPASGADCAGKDVRLTRNDSEWILHGECGTVTITASRGAMNLDTARSIRLEGSNFTVLNQQLGQLSVSGHDNTLNLTDVDRVDIQGNKNLVLARAVKQVRFSGNDNTVNPSSKPVLDDRGSGNKVM
;
A
#
# COMPACT_ATOMS: atom_id res chain seq x y z
N MET A 1 11.43 -6.11 47.57
CA MET A 1 10.15 -5.94 48.29
C MET A 1 9.20 -7.06 47.85
N ARG A 2 8.79 -7.91 48.79
CA ARG A 2 7.74 -8.92 48.60
C ARG A 2 6.40 -8.26 48.87
N VAL A 3 5.36 -8.55 48.08
CA VAL A 3 3.99 -8.72 48.59
C VAL A 3 3.32 -9.85 47.79
N THR A 4 3.14 -10.96 48.47
CA THR A 4 2.18 -12.04 48.20
C THR A 4 0.78 -11.60 48.59
N HIS A 5 -0.29 -12.05 47.89
CA HIS A 5 -1.52 -12.48 48.56
C HIS A 5 -2.32 -13.51 47.73
N THR A 6 -2.56 -14.61 48.42
CA THR A 6 -3.37 -15.82 48.19
C THR A 6 -4.88 -15.61 48.38
N ALA A 7 -5.66 -16.54 47.78
CA ALA A 7 -6.85 -17.25 48.32
C ALA A 7 -8.08 -17.17 47.39
N LEU A 8 -8.60 -18.25 46.80
CA LEU A 8 -9.30 -19.45 47.31
C LEU A 8 -10.81 -19.23 47.51
N THR A 9 -11.62 -20.25 47.17
CA THR A 9 -13.05 -20.54 47.51
C THR A 9 -14.13 -20.01 46.54
N LEU A 10 -15.23 -20.71 46.20
CA LEU A 10 -15.82 -21.99 46.64
C LEU A 10 -16.86 -22.49 45.58
N LEU A 11 -17.20 -23.77 45.65
CA LEU A 11 -18.20 -24.54 44.86
C LEU A 11 -19.64 -23.99 44.87
N THR A 12 -20.42 -24.28 43.82
CA THR A 12 -21.81 -24.80 43.96
C THR A 12 -22.18 -25.79 42.84
N LEU A 13 -22.83 -26.88 43.25
CA LEU A 13 -23.43 -27.97 42.46
C LEU A 13 -24.81 -27.58 41.89
N GLY A 14 -25.24 -28.32 40.86
CA GLY A 14 -26.65 -28.55 40.48
C GLY A 14 -27.09 -27.74 39.25
N SER A 15 -27.75 -28.27 38.22
CA SER A 15 -28.56 -29.49 38.13
C SER A 15 -28.72 -29.88 36.66
N VAL A 16 -28.81 -31.18 36.39
CA VAL A 16 -29.21 -31.73 35.09
C VAL A 16 -30.73 -31.57 34.93
N LEU A 17 -31.16 -31.02 33.79
CA LEU A 17 -32.52 -31.18 33.25
C LEU A 17 -32.39 -31.35 31.73
N ALA A 18 -32.64 -32.58 31.28
CA ALA A 18 -32.85 -32.91 29.89
C ALA A 18 -34.33 -32.72 29.56
N LEU A 19 -34.65 -31.97 28.50
CA LEU A 19 -35.87 -32.18 27.70
C LEU A 19 -35.65 -31.67 26.26
N SER A 20 -35.95 -32.58 25.36
CA SER A 20 -36.04 -32.54 23.90
C SER A 20 -36.80 -31.37 23.27
N GLY A 21 -36.33 -30.89 22.11
CA GLY A 21 -37.12 -30.07 21.19
C GLY A 21 -36.41 -29.82 19.85
N CYS A 22 -36.86 -30.52 18.79
CA CYS A 22 -36.45 -30.39 17.39
C CYS A 22 -36.74 -29.01 16.78
N GLY A 23 -35.94 -28.65 15.77
CA GLY A 23 -36.36 -27.74 14.69
C GLY A 23 -35.56 -26.44 14.60
N GLY A 24 -34.25 -26.55 14.37
CA GLY A 24 -33.38 -25.40 14.14
C GLY A 24 -32.76 -25.39 12.74
N ASP A 25 -33.56 -25.58 11.68
CA ASP A 25 -33.11 -25.30 10.31
C ASP A 25 -33.48 -23.86 9.93
N GLY A 26 -32.83 -22.91 10.61
CA GLY A 26 -32.61 -21.60 10.01
C GLY A 26 -31.44 -21.74 9.04
N PRO A 27 -31.55 -21.30 7.77
CA PRO A 27 -30.38 -21.22 6.92
C PRO A 27 -29.35 -20.39 7.67
N ALA A 28 -28.23 -20.99 8.06
CA ALA A 28 -27.05 -20.23 8.41
C ALA A 28 -26.74 -19.39 7.19
N ALA A 29 -27.17 -18.13 7.22
CA ALA A 29 -26.85 -17.15 6.21
C ALA A 29 -25.33 -17.10 6.18
N GLN A 30 -24.76 -17.80 5.21
CA GLN A 30 -23.35 -17.72 4.88
C GLN A 30 -23.12 -16.24 4.62
N ALA A 31 -22.42 -15.58 5.56
CA ALA A 31 -22.01 -14.21 5.35
C ALA A 31 -21.31 -14.18 3.98
N PRO A 32 -21.71 -13.31 3.05
CA PRO A 32 -21.06 -13.25 1.76
C PRO A 32 -19.58 -13.00 2.01
N SER A 33 -18.74 -13.97 1.64
CA SER A 33 -17.30 -13.81 1.65
C SER A 33 -17.00 -12.52 0.91
N ALA A 34 -16.48 -11.51 1.61
CA ALA A 34 -16.11 -10.25 0.99
C ALA A 34 -15.13 -10.59 -0.13
N VAL A 35 -15.57 -10.40 -1.37
CA VAL A 35 -14.69 -10.55 -2.54
C VAL A 35 -13.56 -9.57 -2.32
N SER A 36 -12.35 -10.09 -2.11
CA SER A 36 -11.19 -9.23 -1.91
C SER A 36 -11.00 -8.41 -3.18
N ASN A 37 -11.16 -7.10 -3.05
CA ASN A 37 -10.95 -6.12 -4.12
C ASN A 37 -9.46 -5.78 -4.27
N THR A 38 -8.57 -6.62 -3.74
CA THR A 38 -7.13 -6.43 -3.71
C THR A 38 -6.41 -7.66 -4.24
N LEU A 39 -5.57 -7.46 -5.25
CA LEU A 39 -4.63 -8.46 -5.75
C LEU A 39 -3.36 -8.39 -4.88
N THR A 40 -3.06 -9.46 -4.14
CA THR A 40 -1.82 -9.53 -3.35
C THR A 40 -0.77 -10.32 -4.12
N ASP A 41 0.36 -9.66 -4.39
CA ASP A 41 1.50 -10.18 -5.13
C ASP A 41 1.12 -11.02 -6.37
N PRO A 42 0.29 -10.47 -7.27
CA PRO A 42 -0.18 -11.19 -8.44
C PRO A 42 0.99 -11.65 -9.31
N ALA A 43 0.73 -12.64 -10.16
CA ALA A 43 1.68 -13.01 -11.20
C ALA A 43 1.91 -11.82 -12.15
N SER A 44 3.12 -11.74 -12.72
CA SER A 44 3.41 -10.77 -13.77
C SER A 44 2.51 -11.03 -14.98
N GLY A 45 2.03 -9.96 -15.62
CA GLY A 45 1.01 -9.98 -16.67
C GLY A 45 -0.44 -9.96 -16.17
N ALA A 46 -0.67 -9.80 -14.86
CA ALA A 46 -2.02 -9.70 -14.32
C ALA A 46 -2.72 -8.38 -14.74
N ASP A 47 -4.02 -8.48 -15.01
CA ASP A 47 -4.90 -7.33 -15.21
C ASP A 47 -5.44 -6.84 -13.86
N CYS A 48 -5.29 -5.54 -13.61
CA CYS A 48 -5.81 -4.90 -12.40
C CYS A 48 -7.33 -4.78 -12.40
N ALA A 49 -7.98 -4.54 -13.54
CA ALA A 49 -9.42 -4.34 -13.66
C ALA A 49 -10.03 -3.40 -12.59
N GLY A 50 -9.33 -2.31 -12.25
CA GLY A 50 -9.70 -1.31 -11.25
C GLY A 50 -9.45 -1.72 -9.79
N LYS A 51 -8.99 -2.95 -9.53
CA LYS A 51 -8.69 -3.47 -8.18
C LYS A 51 -7.45 -2.82 -7.60
N ASP A 52 -7.38 -2.84 -6.28
CA ASP A 52 -6.18 -2.46 -5.55
C ASP A 52 -5.12 -3.56 -5.68
N VAL A 53 -3.86 -3.21 -5.51
CA VAL A 53 -2.74 -4.15 -5.59
C VAL A 53 -1.86 -3.96 -4.36
N ARG A 54 -1.42 -5.08 -3.78
CA ARG A 54 -0.45 -5.09 -2.68
C ARG A 54 0.76 -5.94 -3.06
N LEU A 55 1.93 -5.31 -3.13
CA LEU A 55 3.20 -5.96 -3.45
C LEU A 55 4.08 -5.99 -2.20
N THR A 56 4.44 -7.18 -1.75
CA THR A 56 5.15 -7.42 -0.48
C THR A 56 6.47 -8.17 -0.64
N ARG A 57 6.70 -8.81 -1.79
CA ARG A 57 7.93 -9.59 -2.02
C ARG A 57 9.11 -8.71 -2.44
N ASN A 58 10.21 -8.77 -1.70
CA ASN A 58 11.46 -8.15 -2.14
C ASN A 58 12.03 -8.87 -3.37
N ASP A 59 13.01 -8.24 -4.03
CA ASP A 59 13.80 -8.89 -5.10
C ASP A 59 12.91 -9.48 -6.22
N SER A 60 11.83 -8.76 -6.54
CA SER A 60 10.75 -9.22 -7.42
C SER A 60 10.41 -8.18 -8.48
N GLU A 61 9.93 -8.67 -9.62
CA GLU A 61 9.50 -7.85 -10.74
C GLU A 61 8.03 -8.11 -11.09
N TRP A 62 7.30 -7.04 -11.42
CA TRP A 62 5.90 -7.12 -11.82
C TRP A 62 5.62 -6.31 -13.08
N ILE A 63 4.81 -6.89 -13.96
CA ILE A 63 4.16 -6.20 -15.07
C ILE A 63 2.66 -6.29 -14.81
N LEU A 64 1.97 -5.16 -14.72
CA LEU A 64 0.53 -5.08 -14.47
C LEU A 64 -0.14 -4.34 -15.61
N HIS A 65 -1.31 -4.80 -16.02
CA HIS A 65 -2.06 -4.23 -17.13
C HIS A 65 -3.35 -3.55 -16.68
N GLY A 66 -3.83 -2.61 -17.49
CA GLY A 66 -5.11 -1.93 -17.27
C GLY A 66 -5.04 -0.82 -16.22
N GLU A 67 -6.21 -0.43 -15.70
CA GLU A 67 -6.31 0.55 -14.62
C GLU A 67 -6.17 -0.16 -13.28
N CYS A 68 -5.16 0.21 -12.52
CA CYS A 68 -5.04 -0.20 -11.12
C CYS A 68 -5.66 0.86 -10.20
N GLY A 69 -6.26 0.41 -9.11
CA GLY A 69 -6.73 1.30 -8.04
C GLY A 69 -5.56 1.89 -7.27
N THR A 70 -5.49 1.55 -5.99
CA THR A 70 -4.35 1.85 -5.13
C THR A 70 -3.34 0.73 -5.21
N VAL A 71 -2.10 1.05 -5.59
CA VAL A 71 -0.98 0.12 -5.56
C VAL A 71 -0.12 0.42 -4.32
N THR A 72 -0.11 -0.51 -3.37
CA THR A 72 0.71 -0.42 -2.16
C THR A 72 1.91 -1.35 -2.29
N ILE A 73 3.11 -0.80 -2.18
CA ILE A 73 4.37 -1.52 -2.34
C ILE A 73 5.11 -1.43 -1.01
N THR A 74 5.23 -2.54 -0.30
CA THR A 74 6.01 -2.69 0.94
C THR A 74 7.23 -3.57 0.70
N ALA A 75 7.82 -3.46 -0.49
CA ALA A 75 8.89 -4.29 -1.01
C ALA A 75 10.09 -3.44 -1.44
N SER A 76 11.28 -4.02 -1.41
CA SER A 76 12.55 -3.39 -1.76
C SER A 76 13.30 -4.18 -2.82
N ARG A 77 14.23 -3.53 -3.52
CA ARG A 77 15.08 -4.13 -4.57
C ARG A 77 14.26 -4.79 -5.69
N GLY A 78 13.15 -4.18 -6.06
CA GLY A 78 12.24 -4.71 -7.08
C GLY A 78 11.97 -3.70 -8.21
N ALA A 79 11.20 -4.15 -9.20
CA ALA A 79 10.73 -3.29 -10.27
C ALA A 79 9.25 -3.55 -10.59
N MET A 80 8.55 -2.50 -11.01
CA MET A 80 7.16 -2.60 -11.45
C MET A 80 6.95 -1.77 -12.71
N ASN A 81 6.32 -2.37 -13.71
CA ASN A 81 5.77 -1.69 -14.86
C ASN A 81 4.23 -1.81 -14.82
N LEU A 82 3.53 -0.69 -14.93
CA LEU A 82 2.06 -0.68 -14.98
C LEU A 82 1.53 0.45 -15.86
N ASP A 83 0.41 0.21 -16.55
CA ASP A 83 -0.17 1.18 -17.48
C ASP A 83 -0.64 2.44 -16.73
N THR A 84 -1.67 2.32 -15.89
CA THR A 84 -2.26 3.44 -15.15
C THR A 84 -2.61 3.05 -13.72
N ALA A 85 -2.55 4.02 -12.80
CA ALA A 85 -2.98 3.81 -11.43
C ALA A 85 -3.62 5.06 -10.83
N ARG A 86 -4.62 4.88 -9.96
CA ARG A 86 -5.18 6.01 -9.18
C ARG A 86 -4.17 6.52 -8.17
N SER A 87 -3.48 5.61 -7.47
CA SER A 87 -2.39 5.99 -6.57
C SER A 87 -1.35 4.90 -6.41
N ILE A 88 -0.12 5.32 -6.12
CA ILE A 88 1.00 4.45 -5.74
C ILE A 88 1.53 4.91 -4.40
N ARG A 89 1.63 3.97 -3.46
CA ARG A 89 2.30 4.15 -2.17
C ARG A 89 3.49 3.21 -2.09
N LEU A 90 4.69 3.77 -2.01
CA LEU A 90 5.95 3.03 -1.95
C LEU A 90 6.60 3.18 -0.58
N GLU A 91 6.60 2.10 0.18
CA GLU A 91 7.19 1.94 1.52
C GLU A 91 8.38 0.96 1.47
N GLY A 92 9.28 1.20 0.53
CA GLY A 92 10.43 0.35 0.29
C GLY A 92 11.59 1.13 -0.31
N SER A 93 12.70 0.44 -0.54
CA SER A 93 13.93 1.08 -0.99
C SER A 93 14.56 0.38 -2.18
N ASN A 94 15.33 1.10 -2.99
CA ASN A 94 15.93 0.58 -4.22
C ASN A 94 14.90 -0.05 -5.17
N PHE A 95 13.72 0.56 -5.29
CA PHE A 95 12.64 0.09 -6.12
C PHE A 95 12.50 0.95 -7.38
N THR A 96 12.21 0.31 -8.52
CA THR A 96 11.95 1.01 -9.79
C THR A 96 10.49 0.93 -10.20
N VAL A 97 9.87 2.06 -10.55
CA VAL A 97 8.48 2.09 -11.04
C VAL A 97 8.43 2.75 -12.42
N LEU A 98 7.73 2.12 -13.36
CA LEU A 98 7.43 2.67 -14.69
C LEU A 98 5.92 2.79 -14.82
N ASN A 99 5.42 3.99 -15.11
CA ASN A 99 3.98 4.25 -15.22
C ASN A 99 3.63 5.34 -16.24
N GLN A 100 2.50 5.19 -16.93
CA GLN A 100 2.04 6.19 -17.90
C GLN A 100 1.19 7.29 -17.25
N GLN A 101 0.21 6.93 -16.43
CA GLN A 101 -0.67 7.92 -15.80
C GLN A 101 -0.95 7.59 -14.33
N LEU A 102 -0.67 8.57 -13.47
CA LEU A 102 -0.80 8.43 -12.03
C LEU A 102 -1.54 9.62 -11.42
N GLY A 103 -2.55 9.36 -10.60
CA GLY A 103 -3.15 10.42 -9.78
C GLY A 103 -2.17 10.89 -8.71
N GLN A 104 -1.84 10.00 -7.76
CA GLN A 104 -1.00 10.35 -6.63
C GLN A 104 0.15 9.37 -6.42
N LEU A 105 1.35 9.92 -6.20
CA LEU A 105 2.51 9.20 -5.69
C LEU A 105 2.79 9.59 -4.23
N SER A 106 2.99 8.59 -3.37
CA SER A 106 3.58 8.76 -2.03
C SER A 106 4.79 7.84 -1.85
N VAL A 107 5.92 8.38 -1.40
CA VAL A 107 7.16 7.61 -1.19
C VAL A 107 7.73 7.87 0.20
N SER A 108 7.76 6.84 1.05
CA SER A 108 8.34 6.92 2.40
C SER A 108 9.72 6.27 2.53
N GLY A 109 10.15 5.44 1.57
CA GLY A 109 11.48 4.81 1.57
C GLY A 109 12.56 5.59 0.79
N HIS A 110 13.69 4.94 0.50
CA HIS A 110 14.86 5.64 -0.04
C HIS A 110 15.47 4.99 -1.29
N ASP A 111 16.26 5.78 -2.03
CA ASP A 111 16.97 5.32 -3.24
C ASP A 111 16.05 4.69 -4.29
N ASN A 112 14.79 5.14 -4.39
CA ASN A 112 13.86 4.66 -5.40
C ASN A 112 13.95 5.48 -6.68
N THR A 113 13.70 4.85 -7.83
CA THR A 113 13.63 5.51 -9.14
C THR A 113 12.24 5.32 -9.74
N LEU A 114 11.54 6.42 -10.02
CA LEU A 114 10.20 6.39 -10.58
C LEU A 114 10.20 7.12 -11.92
N ASN A 115 10.00 6.38 -13.00
CA ASN A 115 9.85 6.91 -14.35
C ASN A 115 8.37 6.96 -14.70
N LEU A 116 7.80 8.14 -14.54
CA LEU A 116 6.39 8.42 -14.68
C LEU A 116 6.18 9.28 -15.92
N THR A 117 4.97 9.33 -16.45
CA THR A 117 4.65 10.20 -17.57
C THR A 117 3.84 11.41 -17.08
N ASP A 118 2.61 11.21 -16.62
CA ASP A 118 1.74 12.28 -16.12
C ASP A 118 1.32 11.99 -14.68
N VAL A 119 1.58 12.94 -13.76
CA VAL A 119 1.31 12.79 -12.32
C VAL A 119 0.62 14.03 -11.75
N ASP A 120 -0.49 13.87 -11.02
CA ASP A 120 -1.11 15.04 -10.39
C ASP A 120 -0.34 15.51 -9.15
N ARG A 121 -0.04 14.58 -8.24
CA ARG A 121 0.65 14.91 -6.98
C ARG A 121 1.77 13.92 -6.67
N VAL A 122 2.94 14.47 -6.37
CA VAL A 122 4.09 13.74 -5.84
C VAL A 122 4.34 14.17 -4.40
N ASP A 123 4.40 13.20 -3.49
CA ASP A 123 4.65 13.42 -2.07
C ASP A 123 5.76 12.47 -1.58
N ILE A 124 6.89 13.03 -1.20
CA ILE A 124 8.09 12.26 -0.85
C ILE A 124 8.51 12.59 0.57
N GLN A 125 8.30 11.64 1.47
CA GLN A 125 8.75 11.71 2.86
C GLN A 125 10.12 11.05 3.06
N GLY A 126 10.48 10.11 2.18
CA GLY A 126 11.77 9.43 2.21
C GLY A 126 12.93 10.26 1.65
N ASN A 127 14.09 9.63 1.46
CA ASN A 127 15.32 10.32 1.05
C ASN A 127 15.90 9.78 -0.25
N LYS A 128 16.64 10.60 -1.00
CA LYS A 128 17.41 10.18 -2.18
C LYS A 128 16.56 9.49 -3.26
N ASN A 129 15.29 9.83 -3.36
CA ASN A 129 14.43 9.30 -4.42
C ASN A 129 14.58 10.15 -5.68
N LEU A 130 14.56 9.49 -6.84
CA LEU A 130 14.55 10.12 -8.16
C LEU A 130 13.18 9.88 -8.82
N VAL A 131 12.49 10.96 -9.17
CA VAL A 131 11.28 10.93 -9.99
C VAL A 131 11.56 11.62 -11.31
N LEU A 132 11.40 10.89 -12.41
CA LEU A 132 11.43 11.42 -13.77
C LEU A 132 9.99 11.47 -14.25
N ALA A 133 9.55 12.62 -14.75
CA ALA A 133 8.18 12.78 -15.24
C ALA A 133 8.13 13.71 -16.46
N ARG A 134 7.11 13.57 -17.29
CA ARG A 134 6.82 14.61 -18.30
C ARG A 134 6.08 15.77 -17.64
N ALA A 135 4.99 15.47 -16.94
CA ALA A 135 4.19 16.47 -16.26
C ALA A 135 3.91 16.09 -14.81
N VAL A 136 4.09 17.06 -13.92
CA VAL A 136 3.71 17.04 -12.52
C VAL A 136 2.99 18.34 -12.17
N LYS A 137 1.84 18.26 -11.48
CA LYS A 137 1.11 19.48 -11.04
C LYS A 137 1.60 19.98 -9.68
N GLN A 138 1.83 19.07 -8.72
CA GLN A 138 2.28 19.42 -7.37
C GLN A 138 3.37 18.47 -6.87
N VAL A 139 4.39 19.02 -6.23
CA VAL A 139 5.43 18.28 -5.52
C VAL A 139 5.46 18.73 -4.07
N ARG A 140 5.46 17.77 -3.15
CA ARG A 140 5.75 17.96 -1.73
C ARG A 140 6.95 17.13 -1.32
N PHE A 141 7.91 17.78 -0.68
CA PHE A 141 9.01 17.11 0.01
C PHE A 141 8.89 17.28 1.52
N SER A 142 9.12 16.20 2.25
CA SER A 142 9.33 16.22 3.70
C SER A 142 10.59 15.46 4.13
N GLY A 143 11.19 14.67 3.24
CA GLY A 143 12.52 14.11 3.41
C GLY A 143 13.60 14.90 2.67
N ASN A 144 14.78 14.30 2.48
CA ASN A 144 15.99 14.98 2.02
C ASN A 144 16.57 14.39 0.73
N ASP A 145 17.33 15.22 0.01
CA ASP A 145 18.11 14.83 -1.17
C ASP A 145 17.30 14.17 -2.29
N ASN A 146 16.00 14.45 -2.36
CA ASN A 146 15.13 13.92 -3.41
C ASN A 146 15.22 14.78 -4.67
N THR A 147 15.11 14.17 -5.84
CA THR A 147 15.06 14.88 -7.13
C THR A 147 13.78 14.52 -7.85
N VAL A 148 13.02 15.54 -8.27
CA VAL A 148 11.90 15.40 -9.20
C VAL A 148 12.29 16.18 -10.46
N ASN A 149 12.35 15.54 -11.61
CA ASN A 149 12.71 16.14 -12.89
C ASN A 149 11.52 16.07 -13.85
N PRO A 150 10.58 17.03 -13.77
CA PRO A 150 9.47 17.16 -14.69
C PRO A 150 9.80 18.11 -15.84
N SER A 151 9.22 17.90 -17.02
CA SER A 151 9.22 18.93 -18.07
C SER A 151 8.22 20.07 -17.80
N SER A 152 7.32 19.90 -16.82
CA SER A 152 6.37 20.92 -16.36
C SER A 152 6.92 21.78 -15.22
N LYS A 153 6.15 22.79 -14.78
CA LYS A 153 6.47 23.62 -13.61
C LYS A 153 5.47 23.31 -12.47
N PRO A 154 5.78 22.38 -11.55
CA PRO A 154 4.86 22.04 -10.46
C PRO A 154 4.82 23.14 -9.39
N VAL A 155 3.72 23.18 -8.65
CA VAL A 155 3.69 23.87 -7.34
C VAL A 155 4.55 23.07 -6.36
N LEU A 156 5.50 23.73 -5.72
CA LEU A 156 6.47 23.11 -4.81
C LEU A 156 6.21 23.51 -3.35
N ASP A 157 6.12 22.50 -2.48
CA ASP A 157 6.12 22.63 -1.01
C ASP A 157 7.25 21.76 -0.45
N ASP A 158 8.37 22.37 -0.08
CA ASP A 158 9.54 21.66 0.45
C ASP A 158 9.76 22.01 1.92
N ARG A 159 9.66 20.99 2.79
CA ARG A 159 9.96 21.08 4.23
C ARG A 159 11.24 20.34 4.63
N GLY A 160 11.95 19.76 3.65
CA GLY A 160 13.18 19.02 3.86
C GLY A 160 14.41 19.84 3.49
N SER A 161 15.49 19.14 3.13
CA SER A 161 16.75 19.76 2.72
C SER A 161 17.39 19.03 1.54
N GLY A 162 18.11 19.75 0.69
CA GLY A 162 18.82 19.15 -0.47
C GLY A 162 17.92 18.66 -1.60
N ASN A 163 16.60 18.88 -1.53
CA ASN A 163 15.68 18.45 -2.58
C ASN A 163 15.79 19.35 -3.82
N LYS A 164 15.48 18.79 -4.99
CA LYS A 164 15.59 19.48 -6.28
C LYS A 164 14.35 19.22 -7.12
N VAL A 165 13.83 20.30 -7.71
CA VAL A 165 12.95 20.22 -8.89
C VAL A 165 13.70 20.88 -10.04
N MET A 166 13.94 20.14 -11.13
CA MET A 166 14.75 20.62 -12.26
C MET A 166 14.11 20.28 -13.60
#